data_AF-A0A0U0RAF0-F1
#
_entry.id   AF-A0A0U0RAF0-F1
#
_cell.length_a   1.000
_cell.length_b   1.000
_cell.length_c   1.000
_cell.angle_alpha   90.00
_cell.angle_beta   90.00
_cell.angle_gamma   90.00
#
_symmetry.space_group_name_H-M   'P 1'
#
loop_
_entity.id
_entity.type
_entity.pdbx_description
1 polymer ?
#
loop_
_entity_poly.entity_id
_entity_poly.type
_entity_poly.pdbx_seq_one_letter_code
_entity_poly.pdbx_strand_id
1 'polypeptide(L)'
;MTLDHVDQFVDGAAVNRAGTLTYAALAAAGDMVSLTTVDEGAVCTAMLDLYQNEGIIAEPAGALSVAGLLEADIEPGSTVVCLISGGNNDVSRYGEVLERSLVHLGLKHYFLVDFPQEPGALRRFLDDVLGPNDDITLFEYVKRNNRETGEALVGIELGSAADLDGLLARMRATDIHVEALEPGSPAYRYLL
;
A
#
# COMPACT_ATOMS: atom_id res chain seq x y z
N MET A 1 7.56 -28.22 1.92
CA MET A 1 8.34 -27.16 2.60
C MET A 1 7.50 -26.60 3.73
N THR A 2 8.10 -26.13 4.83
CA THR A 2 7.41 -25.36 5.88
C THR A 2 8.05 -23.98 5.91
N LEU A 3 7.25 -22.93 5.96
CA LEU A 3 7.70 -21.56 6.11
C LEU A 3 7.97 -21.27 7.60
N ASP A 4 9.08 -20.59 7.88
CA ASP A 4 9.44 -20.17 9.25
C ASP A 4 8.61 -18.97 9.72
N HIS A 5 8.17 -18.12 8.78
CA HIS A 5 7.34 -16.95 9.02
C HIS A 5 6.26 -16.82 7.94
N VAL A 6 5.06 -16.41 8.34
CA VAL A 6 3.92 -16.13 7.45
C VAL A 6 3.25 -14.85 7.93
N ASP A 7 3.12 -13.87 7.05
CA ASP A 7 2.36 -12.66 7.35
C ASP A 7 0.88 -13.03 7.63
N GLN A 8 0.27 -12.33 8.57
CA GLN A 8 -1.10 -12.58 9.02
C GLN A 8 -2.11 -11.62 8.38
N PHE A 9 -1.69 -10.71 7.50
CA PHE A 9 -2.59 -9.76 6.83
C PHE A 9 -3.72 -10.48 6.07
N VAL A 10 -3.35 -11.54 5.33
CA VAL A 10 -4.26 -12.45 4.62
C VAL A 10 -4.47 -13.73 5.44
N ASP A 11 -5.05 -13.57 6.62
CA ASP A 11 -5.29 -14.63 7.62
C ASP A 11 -5.94 -15.91 7.06
N GLY A 12 -6.95 -15.80 6.20
CA GLY A 12 -7.64 -16.92 5.57
C GLY A 12 -6.76 -17.76 4.63
N ALA A 13 -5.60 -17.23 4.21
CA ALA A 13 -4.61 -17.90 3.39
C ALA A 13 -3.23 -18.05 4.07
N ALA A 14 -3.08 -17.61 5.32
CA ALA A 14 -1.83 -17.59 6.07
C ALA A 14 -1.44 -19.00 6.59
N VAL A 15 -1.01 -19.87 5.67
CA VAL A 15 -0.68 -21.28 5.96
C VAL A 15 0.83 -21.53 5.86
N ASN A 16 1.44 -22.01 6.95
CA ASN A 16 2.89 -22.28 7.00
C ASN A 16 3.34 -23.51 6.20
N ARG A 17 2.46 -24.49 6.01
CA ARG A 17 2.69 -25.69 5.20
C ARG A 17 1.37 -26.11 4.56
N ALA A 18 1.35 -26.17 3.23
CA ALA A 18 0.22 -26.70 2.47
C ALA A 18 -0.13 -28.14 2.93
N GLY A 19 -1.42 -28.45 2.96
CA GLY A 19 -1.91 -29.77 3.33
C GLY A 19 -1.37 -30.87 2.40
N THR A 20 -1.02 -32.02 2.96
CA THR A 20 -0.39 -33.12 2.20
C THR A 20 -1.22 -33.57 1.00
N LEU A 21 -2.54 -33.75 1.19
CA LEU A 21 -3.43 -34.26 0.13
C LEU A 21 -3.72 -33.21 -0.94
N THR A 22 -3.96 -31.96 -0.55
CA THR A 22 -4.25 -30.86 -1.48
C THR A 22 -3.02 -30.51 -2.30
N TYR A 23 -1.85 -30.49 -1.68
CA TYR A 23 -0.59 -30.31 -2.39
C TYR A 23 -0.35 -31.44 -3.41
N ALA A 24 -0.57 -32.70 -3.03
CA ALA A 24 -0.42 -33.83 -3.95
C ALA A 24 -1.38 -33.74 -5.15
N ALA A 25 -2.63 -33.31 -4.93
CA ALA A 25 -3.60 -33.10 -6.00
C ALA A 25 -3.18 -31.98 -6.96
N LEU A 26 -2.71 -30.85 -6.44
CA LEU A 26 -2.21 -29.74 -7.27
C LEU A 26 -0.95 -30.13 -8.04
N ALA A 27 -0.01 -30.83 -7.41
CA ALA A 27 1.20 -31.31 -8.08
C ALA A 27 0.89 -32.31 -9.21
N ALA A 28 -0.14 -33.13 -9.06
CA ALA A 28 -0.59 -34.06 -10.10
C ALA A 28 -1.29 -33.37 -11.27
N ALA A 29 -1.82 -32.16 -11.08
CA ALA A 29 -2.48 -31.38 -12.13
C ALA A 29 -1.47 -30.77 -13.14
N GLY A 30 -0.18 -30.69 -12.78
CA GLY A 30 0.88 -30.23 -13.67
C GLY A 30 0.60 -28.86 -14.27
N ASP A 31 0.73 -28.76 -15.59
CA ASP A 31 0.57 -27.50 -16.36
C ASP A 31 -0.86 -26.93 -16.35
N MET A 32 -1.84 -27.65 -15.79
CA MET A 32 -3.19 -27.11 -15.58
C MET A 32 -3.25 -26.08 -14.45
N VAL A 33 -2.22 -25.99 -13.62
CA VAL A 33 -2.15 -25.05 -12.49
C VAL A 33 -0.94 -24.15 -12.67
N SER A 34 -1.19 -22.84 -12.63
CA SER A 34 -0.13 -21.84 -12.48
C SER A 34 -0.16 -21.28 -11.06
N LEU A 35 1.02 -21.00 -10.52
CA LEU A 35 1.18 -20.34 -9.22
C LEU A 35 1.70 -18.92 -9.45
N THR A 36 0.97 -17.94 -8.95
CA THR A 36 1.35 -16.53 -8.97
C THR A 36 1.37 -15.99 -7.55
N THR A 37 2.34 -15.13 -7.26
CA THR A 37 2.42 -14.36 -6.03
C THR A 37 1.82 -12.99 -6.27
N VAL A 38 1.01 -12.49 -5.33
CA VAL A 38 0.42 -11.15 -5.40
C VAL A 38 0.85 -10.33 -4.20
N ASP A 39 1.06 -9.03 -4.40
CA ASP A 39 1.37 -8.10 -3.32
C ASP A 39 0.14 -7.82 -2.46
N GLU A 40 0.32 -7.61 -1.15
CA GLU A 40 -0.79 -7.33 -0.24
C GLU A 40 -1.55 -6.05 -0.62
N GLY A 41 -0.86 -5.04 -1.18
CA GLY A 41 -1.49 -3.84 -1.67
C GLY A 41 -2.30 -4.04 -2.97
N ALA A 42 -1.93 -5.01 -3.81
CA ALA A 42 -2.75 -5.42 -4.95
C ALA A 42 -4.04 -6.10 -4.47
N VAL A 43 -3.95 -6.93 -3.42
CA VAL A 43 -5.13 -7.51 -2.75
C VAL A 43 -6.03 -6.41 -2.20
N CYS A 44 -5.47 -5.39 -1.53
CA CYS A 44 -6.24 -4.24 -1.05
C CYS A 44 -6.94 -3.48 -2.18
N THR A 45 -6.25 -3.27 -3.30
CA THR A 45 -6.83 -2.61 -4.48
C THR A 45 -8.02 -3.41 -5.03
N ALA A 46 -7.85 -4.73 -5.19
CA ALA A 46 -8.93 -5.61 -5.61
C ALA A 46 -10.13 -5.62 -4.63
N MET A 47 -9.89 -5.55 -3.32
CA MET A 47 -10.97 -5.43 -2.32
C MET A 47 -11.76 -4.13 -2.49
N LEU A 48 -11.08 -3.01 -2.75
CA LEU A 48 -11.72 -1.71 -3.00
C LEU A 48 -12.51 -1.73 -4.30
N ASP A 49 -11.95 -2.29 -5.38
CA ASP A 49 -12.62 -2.40 -6.67
C ASP A 49 -13.88 -3.26 -6.60
N LEU A 50 -13.81 -4.41 -5.92
CA LEU A 50 -14.97 -5.28 -5.68
C LEU A 50 -16.08 -4.54 -4.93
N TYR A 51 -15.72 -3.70 -3.95
CA TYR A 51 -16.68 -2.92 -3.21
C TYR A 51 -17.29 -1.79 -4.06
N GLN A 52 -16.47 -1.01 -4.75
CA GLN A 52 -16.88 0.19 -5.46
C GLN A 52 -17.66 -0.13 -6.75
N ASN A 53 -17.23 -1.13 -7.50
CA ASN A 53 -17.80 -1.45 -8.81
C ASN A 53 -18.90 -2.52 -8.72
N GLU A 54 -18.72 -3.51 -7.85
CA GLU A 54 -19.63 -4.68 -7.77
C GLU A 54 -20.49 -4.69 -6.50
N GLY A 55 -20.21 -3.82 -5.52
CA GLY A 55 -20.89 -3.84 -4.22
C GLY A 55 -20.57 -5.07 -3.37
N ILE A 56 -19.47 -5.78 -3.69
CA ILE A 56 -19.05 -7.01 -3.00
C ILE A 56 -18.06 -6.66 -1.88
N ILE A 57 -18.41 -7.02 -0.65
CA ILE A 57 -17.51 -6.92 0.50
C ILE A 57 -16.72 -8.23 0.60
N ALA A 58 -15.45 -8.19 0.22
CA ALA A 58 -14.52 -9.32 0.35
C ALA A 58 -13.62 -9.14 1.58
N GLU A 59 -13.16 -10.26 2.15
CA GLU A 59 -12.01 -10.30 3.03
C GLU A 59 -10.70 -10.41 2.21
N PRO A 60 -9.50 -10.19 2.78
CA PRO A 60 -8.26 -10.26 2.01
C PRO A 60 -8.08 -11.57 1.23
N ALA A 61 -8.35 -12.72 1.86
CA ALA A 61 -8.27 -14.02 1.18
C ALA A 61 -9.32 -14.15 0.05
N GLY A 62 -10.50 -13.56 0.24
CA GLY A 62 -11.58 -13.51 -0.74
C GLY A 62 -11.23 -12.74 -2.01
N ALA A 63 -10.34 -11.75 -1.92
CA ALA A 63 -9.92 -10.93 -3.05
C ALA A 63 -8.69 -11.47 -3.80
N LEU A 64 -7.99 -12.49 -3.28
CA LEU A 64 -6.74 -13.02 -3.88
C LEU A 64 -6.89 -13.41 -5.35
N SER A 65 -8.00 -14.06 -5.71
CA SER A 65 -8.22 -14.50 -7.10
C SER A 65 -8.41 -13.33 -8.07
N VAL A 66 -9.01 -12.23 -7.59
CA VAL A 66 -9.24 -11.01 -8.36
C VAL A 66 -7.94 -10.21 -8.48
N ALA A 67 -7.17 -10.09 -7.41
CA ALA A 67 -5.84 -9.49 -7.46
C ALA A 67 -4.92 -10.25 -8.44
N GLY A 68 -4.93 -11.58 -8.37
CA GLY A 68 -4.15 -12.41 -9.29
C GLY A 68 -4.60 -12.28 -10.75
N LEU A 69 -5.89 -12.05 -11.00
CA LEU A 69 -6.39 -11.77 -12.34
C LEU A 69 -5.82 -10.46 -12.92
N LEU A 70 -5.70 -9.41 -12.12
CA LEU A 70 -5.20 -8.10 -12.57
C LEU A 70 -3.72 -8.15 -13.00
N GLU A 71 -2.95 -9.11 -12.47
CA GLU A 71 -1.55 -9.33 -12.82
C GLU A 71 -1.35 -10.47 -13.86
N ALA A 72 -2.42 -11.21 -14.19
CA ALA A 72 -2.34 -12.35 -15.08
C ALA A 72 -2.35 -11.93 -16.55
N ASP A 73 -1.49 -12.56 -17.35
CA ASP A 73 -1.51 -12.44 -18.81
C ASP A 73 -2.60 -13.37 -19.37
N ILE A 74 -3.78 -12.81 -19.63
CA ILE A 74 -4.94 -13.52 -20.17
C ILE A 74 -5.33 -12.94 -21.52
N GLU A 75 -5.48 -13.83 -22.50
CA GLU A 75 -5.90 -13.47 -23.85
C GLU A 75 -7.24 -12.71 -23.87
N PRO A 76 -7.31 -11.54 -24.53
CA PRO A 76 -8.55 -10.78 -24.63
C PRO A 76 -9.71 -11.60 -25.22
N GLY A 77 -10.89 -11.49 -24.58
CA GLY A 77 -12.08 -12.24 -24.97
C GLY A 77 -12.20 -13.63 -24.34
N SER A 78 -11.23 -14.05 -23.52
CA SER A 78 -11.34 -15.26 -22.69
C SER A 78 -12.43 -15.10 -21.63
N THR A 79 -13.13 -16.20 -21.33
CA THR A 79 -14.02 -16.27 -20.16
C THR A 79 -13.21 -16.66 -18.93
N VAL A 80 -13.14 -15.76 -17.95
CA VAL A 80 -12.43 -15.98 -16.70
C VAL A 80 -13.41 -16.06 -15.54
N VAL A 81 -13.15 -16.94 -14.57
CA VAL A 81 -13.95 -17.08 -13.36
C VAL A 81 -13.05 -16.89 -12.15
N CYS A 82 -13.32 -15.84 -11.37
CA CYS A 82 -12.65 -15.60 -10.08
C CYS A 82 -13.51 -16.15 -8.94
N LEU A 83 -12.87 -16.91 -8.04
CA LEU A 83 -13.51 -17.38 -6.81
C LEU A 83 -13.33 -16.34 -5.71
N ILE A 84 -14.42 -15.73 -5.27
CA ILE A 84 -14.45 -14.90 -4.07
C ILE A 84 -14.70 -15.81 -2.86
N SER A 85 -13.63 -16.22 -2.17
CA SER A 85 -13.71 -17.29 -1.17
C SER A 85 -14.32 -16.88 0.17
N GLY A 86 -14.41 -15.59 0.47
CA GLY A 86 -14.90 -15.08 1.75
C GLY A 86 -15.18 -13.58 1.75
N GLY A 87 -15.98 -13.13 2.72
CA GLY A 87 -16.45 -11.75 2.84
C GLY A 87 -16.64 -11.29 4.29
N ASN A 88 -16.08 -12.02 5.26
CA ASN A 88 -16.20 -11.67 6.67
C ASN A 88 -15.16 -10.60 7.03
N ASN A 89 -15.32 -9.41 6.46
CA ASN A 89 -14.43 -8.29 6.69
C ASN A 89 -15.06 -7.26 7.62
N ASP A 90 -14.29 -6.77 8.57
CA ASP A 90 -14.70 -5.67 9.45
C ASP A 90 -14.49 -4.33 8.74
N VAL A 91 -15.50 -3.47 8.77
CA VAL A 91 -15.45 -2.09 8.24
C VAL A 91 -14.29 -1.31 8.87
N SER A 92 -13.92 -1.61 10.12
CA SER A 92 -12.78 -0.99 10.80
C SER A 92 -11.44 -1.18 10.07
N ARG A 93 -11.30 -2.24 9.26
CA ARG A 93 -10.07 -2.54 8.50
C ARG A 93 -9.93 -1.74 7.22
N TYR A 94 -10.99 -1.08 6.73
CA TYR A 94 -10.96 -0.39 5.45
C TYR A 94 -10.01 0.81 5.42
N GLY A 95 -9.72 1.43 6.57
CA GLY A 95 -8.69 2.47 6.65
C GLY A 95 -7.32 1.94 6.26
N GLU A 96 -6.92 0.81 6.85
CA GLU A 96 -5.66 0.13 6.54
C GLU A 96 -5.62 -0.39 5.09
N VAL A 97 -6.75 -0.93 4.59
CA VAL A 97 -6.88 -1.41 3.21
C VAL A 97 -6.68 -0.27 2.21
N LEU A 98 -7.34 0.86 2.42
CA LEU A 98 -7.19 2.05 1.58
C LEU A 98 -5.74 2.54 1.57
N GLU A 99 -5.15 2.63 2.76
CA GLU A 99 -3.77 3.06 2.95
C GLU A 99 -2.78 2.18 2.17
N ARG A 100 -2.83 0.86 2.37
CA ARG A 100 -1.98 -0.11 1.66
C ARG A 100 -2.19 -0.09 0.15
N SER A 101 -3.42 0.09 -0.32
CA SER A 101 -3.70 0.23 -1.77
C SER A 101 -3.06 1.49 -2.35
N LEU A 102 -3.21 2.65 -1.71
CA LEU A 102 -2.62 3.90 -2.20
C LEU A 102 -1.09 3.86 -2.24
N VAL A 103 -0.46 3.22 -1.24
CA VAL A 103 0.99 2.99 -1.21
C VAL A 103 1.42 2.07 -2.36
N HIS A 104 0.70 0.97 -2.58
CA HIS A 104 0.97 0.04 -3.67
C HIS A 104 0.83 0.67 -5.06
N LEU A 105 -0.15 1.56 -5.23
CA LEU A 105 -0.34 2.32 -6.46
C LEU A 105 0.70 3.45 -6.64
N GLY A 106 1.59 3.68 -5.67
CA GLY A 106 2.57 4.75 -5.70
C GLY A 106 1.93 6.14 -5.59
N LEU A 107 0.73 6.23 -5.03
CA LEU A 107 0.02 7.49 -4.82
C LEU A 107 0.32 8.08 -3.44
N LYS A 108 0.55 7.25 -2.42
CA LYS A 108 0.75 7.72 -1.05
C LYS A 108 2.16 7.48 -0.55
N HIS A 109 2.77 8.52 -0.01
CA HIS A 109 4.18 8.57 0.39
C HIS A 109 4.35 9.26 1.74
N TYR A 110 5.34 8.82 2.51
CA TYR A 110 5.63 9.36 3.83
C TYR A 110 7.04 9.92 3.91
N PHE A 111 7.18 11.05 4.61
CA PHE A 111 8.43 11.77 4.72
C PHE A 111 8.65 12.25 6.16
N LEU A 112 9.90 12.21 6.62
CA LEU A 112 10.36 13.01 7.75
C LEU A 112 10.94 14.32 7.21
N VAL A 113 10.40 15.44 7.67
CA VAL A 113 10.73 16.79 7.20
C VAL A 113 11.21 17.65 8.37
N ASP A 114 12.41 18.22 8.24
CA ASP A 114 12.99 19.11 9.23
C ASP A 114 12.57 20.56 8.99
N PHE A 115 11.43 20.96 9.56
CA PHE A 115 10.96 22.33 9.42
C PHE A 115 11.81 23.31 10.25
N PRO A 116 12.30 24.43 9.66
CA PRO A 116 12.94 25.48 10.44
C PRO A 116 11.92 26.11 11.39
N GLN A 117 12.34 26.44 12.62
CA GLN A 117 11.46 27.04 13.64
C GLN A 117 11.21 28.54 13.40
N GLU A 118 10.77 28.90 12.19
CA GLU A 118 10.40 30.26 11.81
C GLU A 118 8.96 30.34 11.27
N PRO A 119 8.27 31.49 11.46
CA PRO A 119 6.91 31.66 10.95
C PRO A 119 6.85 31.48 9.42
N GLY A 120 5.90 30.66 8.97
CA GLY A 120 5.65 30.45 7.54
C GLY A 120 6.43 29.31 6.89
N ALA A 121 7.24 28.55 7.64
CA ALA A 121 7.98 27.40 7.13
C ALA A 121 7.08 26.36 6.45
N LEU A 122 5.99 25.95 7.12
CA LEU A 122 5.01 25.02 6.55
C LEU A 122 4.37 25.61 5.28
N ARG A 123 3.99 26.89 5.30
CA ARG A 123 3.37 27.54 4.15
C ARG A 123 4.28 27.51 2.91
N ARG A 124 5.57 27.83 3.07
CA ARG A 124 6.53 27.74 1.95
C ARG A 124 6.66 26.31 1.43
N PHE A 125 6.66 25.31 2.31
CA PHE A 125 6.63 23.91 1.86
C PHE A 125 5.38 23.60 1.03
N LEU A 126 4.19 24.06 1.46
CA LEU A 126 2.97 23.90 0.67
C LEU A 126 3.07 24.61 -0.69
N ASP A 127 3.55 25.84 -0.70
CA ASP A 127 3.57 26.70 -1.90
C ASP A 127 4.67 26.29 -2.90
N ASP A 128 5.84 25.84 -2.41
CA ASP A 128 7.03 25.59 -3.22
C ASP A 128 7.30 24.09 -3.51
N VAL A 129 6.80 23.18 -2.65
CA VAL A 129 7.09 21.73 -2.73
C VAL A 129 5.91 20.91 -3.23
N LEU A 130 4.69 21.18 -2.78
CA LEU A 130 3.53 20.41 -3.25
C LEU A 130 3.17 20.73 -4.69
N GLY A 131 2.76 19.70 -5.42
CA GLY A 131 2.14 19.83 -6.73
C GLY A 131 0.71 20.37 -6.60
N PRO A 132 0.12 20.84 -7.71
CA PRO A 132 -1.22 21.44 -7.69
C PRO A 132 -2.34 20.46 -7.31
N ASN A 133 -2.08 19.15 -7.39
CA ASN A 133 -3.02 18.07 -7.06
C ASN A 133 -2.50 17.18 -5.93
N ASP A 134 -1.46 17.60 -5.21
CA ASP A 134 -0.90 16.82 -4.10
C ASP A 134 -1.60 17.24 -2.80
N ASP A 135 -2.03 16.27 -2.01
CA ASP A 135 -2.72 16.49 -0.74
C ASP A 135 -1.86 16.03 0.44
N ILE A 136 -1.91 16.79 1.55
CA ILE A 136 -1.33 16.34 2.82
C ILE A 136 -2.36 15.49 3.55
N THR A 137 -2.07 14.20 3.69
CA THR A 137 -2.93 13.22 4.38
C THR A 137 -2.54 13.01 5.84
N LEU A 138 -1.28 13.30 6.19
CA LEU A 138 -0.78 13.19 7.56
C LEU A 138 0.19 14.33 7.85
N PHE A 139 0.05 14.96 9.01
CA PHE A 139 1.01 15.94 9.50
C PHE A 139 1.14 15.84 11.01
N GLU A 140 2.20 15.18 11.47
CA GLU A 140 2.52 15.08 12.89
C GLU A 140 3.80 15.84 13.19
N TYR A 141 3.67 16.94 13.93
CA TYR A 141 4.79 17.79 14.31
C TYR A 141 5.14 17.61 15.78
N VAL A 142 6.40 17.24 16.06
CA VAL A 142 6.89 17.13 17.44
C VAL A 142 7.76 18.34 17.76
N LYS A 143 7.20 19.28 18.51
CA LYS A 143 7.96 20.44 19.01
C LYS A 143 9.01 20.00 20.02
N ARG A 144 10.28 19.98 19.64
CA ARG A 144 11.40 19.80 20.58
C ARG A 144 11.89 21.17 21.07
N ASN A 145 12.02 21.32 22.38
CA ASN A 145 12.63 22.50 22.99
C ASN A 145 14.15 22.50 22.70
N ASN A 146 14.74 23.66 22.45
CA ASN A 146 16.18 23.88 22.21
C ASN A 146 16.77 23.29 20.90
N ARG A 147 16.01 23.19 19.81
CA ARG A 147 16.55 22.89 18.47
C ARG A 147 16.13 23.97 17.47
N GLU A 148 16.99 24.24 16.49
CA GLU A 148 16.72 25.20 15.40
C GLU A 148 15.68 24.66 14.39
N THR A 149 15.50 23.33 14.34
CA THR A 149 14.52 22.62 13.52
C THR A 149 13.53 21.80 14.36
N GLY A 150 12.36 21.53 13.81
CA GLY A 150 11.38 20.58 14.34
C GLY A 150 11.05 19.51 13.31
N GLU A 151 11.23 18.25 13.71
CA GLU A 151 10.93 17.07 12.88
C GLU A 151 9.40 16.93 12.75
N ALA A 152 8.91 16.84 11.52
CA ALA A 152 7.52 16.51 11.21
C ALA A 152 7.45 15.25 10.35
N LEU A 153 6.51 14.36 10.68
CA LEU A 153 6.08 13.29 9.81
C LEU A 153 4.98 13.83 8.89
N VAL A 154 5.22 13.73 7.58
CA VAL A 154 4.33 14.25 6.54
C VAL A 154 3.93 13.11 5.62
N GLY A 155 2.65 12.82 5.52
CA GLY A 155 2.07 11.94 4.51
C GLY A 155 1.52 12.77 3.36
N ILE A 156 1.91 12.44 2.13
CA ILE A 156 1.51 13.12 0.91
C ILE A 156 0.83 12.10 0.00
N GLU A 157 -0.36 12.44 -0.47
CA GLU A 157 -1.06 11.73 -1.53
C GLU A 157 -0.93 12.52 -2.83
N LEU A 158 -0.41 11.88 -3.87
CA LEU A 158 -0.21 12.44 -5.19
C LEU A 158 -1.47 12.25 -6.02
N GLY A 159 -1.79 13.24 -6.85
CA GLY A 159 -2.83 13.06 -7.89
C GLY A 159 -2.45 12.04 -8.97
N SER A 160 -1.16 11.76 -9.15
CA SER A 160 -0.62 10.76 -10.08
C SER A 160 0.70 10.21 -9.58
N ALA A 161 0.89 8.89 -9.66
CA ALA A 161 2.14 8.24 -9.26
C ALA A 161 3.36 8.72 -10.08
N ALA A 162 3.12 9.21 -11.31
CA ALA A 162 4.18 9.77 -12.15
C ALA A 162 4.75 11.10 -11.62
N ASP A 163 4.06 11.77 -10.70
CA ASP A 163 4.46 13.08 -10.19
C ASP A 163 5.49 12.99 -9.04
N LEU A 164 5.77 11.77 -8.54
CA LEU A 164 6.70 11.53 -7.43
C LEU A 164 8.09 12.12 -7.69
N ASP A 165 8.66 11.90 -8.87
CA ASP A 165 9.98 12.43 -9.23
C ASP A 165 9.99 13.96 -9.21
N GLY A 166 8.88 14.58 -9.62
CA GLY A 166 8.69 16.03 -9.57
C GLY A 166 8.63 16.55 -8.13
N LEU A 167 7.89 15.88 -7.26
CA LEU A 167 7.84 16.19 -5.82
C LEU A 167 9.23 16.10 -5.18
N LEU A 168 9.93 14.99 -5.39
CA LEU A 168 11.27 14.76 -4.85
C LEU A 168 12.29 15.79 -5.36
N ALA A 169 12.18 16.19 -6.63
CA ALA A 169 13.03 17.24 -7.19
C ALA A 169 12.79 18.60 -6.52
N ARG A 170 11.53 18.97 -6.27
CA ARG A 170 11.19 20.21 -5.55
C ARG A 170 11.65 20.17 -4.09
N MET A 171 11.50 19.04 -3.40
CA MET A 171 12.05 18.86 -2.05
C MET A 171 13.56 19.11 -2.00
N ARG A 172 14.33 18.52 -2.93
CA ARG A 172 15.79 18.69 -3.02
C ARG A 172 16.23 20.10 -3.42
N ALA A 173 15.35 20.89 -4.04
CA ALA A 173 15.63 22.27 -4.41
C ALA A 173 15.48 23.24 -3.22
N THR A 174 14.87 22.80 -2.12
CA THR A 174 14.77 23.59 -0.89
C THR A 174 15.95 23.31 0.05
N ASP A 175 16.20 24.23 0.99
CA ASP A 175 17.17 24.02 2.06
C ASP A 175 16.63 23.13 3.21
N ILE A 176 15.44 22.55 3.05
CA ILE A 176 14.79 21.69 4.05
C ILE A 176 15.33 20.27 3.90
N HIS A 177 15.76 19.68 5.00
CA HIS A 177 16.12 18.27 5.01
C HIS A 177 14.85 17.40 4.97
N VAL A 178 14.78 16.49 4.00
CA VAL A 178 13.67 15.56 3.80
C VAL A 178 14.22 14.15 3.65
N GLU A 179 13.67 13.22 4.43
CA GLU A 179 13.94 11.79 4.35
C GLU A 179 12.64 11.06 3.97
N ALA A 180 12.67 10.29 2.88
CA ALA A 180 11.55 9.43 2.51
C ALA A 180 11.52 8.18 3.40
N LEU A 181 10.33 7.82 3.87
CA LEU A 181 10.10 6.61 4.65
C LEU A 181 9.70 5.47 3.72
N GLU A 182 10.63 4.53 3.53
CA GLU A 182 10.40 3.37 2.66
C GLU A 182 9.36 2.41 3.26
N PRO A 183 8.36 1.95 2.47
CA PRO A 183 7.44 0.89 2.87
C PRO A 183 8.20 -0.35 3.36
N GLY A 184 7.71 -0.94 4.47
CA GLY A 184 8.33 -2.11 5.09
C GLY A 184 9.54 -1.84 6.01
N SER A 185 10.07 -0.61 6.01
CA SER A 185 11.10 -0.20 6.98
C SER A 185 10.57 -0.25 8.42
N PRO A 186 11.43 -0.43 9.45
CA PRO A 186 10.97 -0.45 10.83
C PRO A 186 10.22 0.81 11.26
N ALA A 187 10.60 1.98 10.75
CA ALA A 187 9.92 3.24 11.02
C ALA A 187 8.51 3.26 10.40
N TYR A 188 8.37 2.74 9.18
CA TYR A 188 7.09 2.67 8.48
C TYR A 188 6.06 1.80 9.20
N ARG A 189 6.50 0.75 9.90
CA ARG A 189 5.60 -0.14 10.68
C ARG A 189 4.93 0.54 11.88
N TYR A 190 5.36 1.73 12.27
CA TYR A 190 4.69 2.53 13.29
C TYR A 190 3.64 3.49 12.70
N LEU A 191 3.55 3.58 11.37
CA LEU A 191 2.56 4.41 10.67
C LEU A 191 1.25 3.67 10.39
N LEU A 192 1.31 2.36 10.21
CA LEU A 192 0.21 1.43 9.96
C LEU A 192 -0.12 0.64 11.22
#